data_AF-A0A954L775-F1
#
_entry.id   AF-A0A954L775-F1
#
_cell.length_a   1.000
_cell.length_b   1.000
_cell.length_c   1.000
_cell.angle_alpha   90.00
_cell.angle_beta   90.00
_cell.angle_gamma   90.00
#
_symmetry.space_group_name_H-M   'P 1'
#
loop_
_entity.id
_entity.type
_entity.pdbx_description
1 polymer ?
#
loop_
_entity_poly.entity_id
_entity_poly.type
_entity_poly.pdbx_seq_one_letter_code
_entity_poly.pdbx_strand_id
1 'polypeptide(L)'
;MSRLFSIITSDDPAVRDRSLDAAVRGLSGPELLDECRRLDQFRRDCPNLYQRVRSLFFLYAIHRFHLPALGQTPTGAALPESGKIPFSGYEHLLNRRFPEAIDTFLAEQQKQGSSIALSSALAEAYHRLAFQTLADQVRRSVRTVRGNQWMFRTGHPADLPLRLRSELLQADRDAMRY
;
A
#
# COMPACT_ATOMS: atom_id res chain seq x y z
N MET A 1 -9.38 -10.76 -21.43
CA MET A 1 -9.81 -9.89 -20.30
C MET A 1 -9.11 -10.34 -19.03
N SER A 2 -8.64 -9.41 -18.21
CA SER A 2 -7.99 -9.73 -16.92
C SER A 2 -9.02 -10.35 -15.97
N ARG A 3 -8.67 -11.50 -15.36
CA ARG A 3 -9.53 -12.18 -14.38
C ARG A 3 -9.74 -11.29 -13.15
N LEU A 4 -8.69 -10.61 -12.70
CA LEU A 4 -8.76 -9.72 -11.54
C LEU A 4 -9.65 -8.51 -11.80
N PHE A 5 -9.67 -7.97 -13.02
CA PHE A 5 -10.52 -6.82 -13.34
C PHE A 5 -12.00 -7.19 -13.22
N SER A 6 -12.37 -8.37 -13.73
CA SER A 6 -13.77 -8.83 -13.71
C SER A 6 -14.35 -8.85 -12.29
N ILE A 7 -13.58 -9.31 -11.30
CA ILE A 7 -14.04 -9.39 -9.90
C ILE A 7 -13.94 -8.05 -9.15
N ILE A 8 -13.22 -7.06 -9.69
CA ILE A 8 -13.09 -5.71 -9.10
C ILE A 8 -14.19 -4.78 -9.63
N THR A 9 -14.48 -4.82 -10.93
CA THR A 9 -15.36 -3.86 -11.59
C THR A 9 -16.78 -4.36 -11.79
N SER A 10 -17.06 -5.65 -11.60
CA SER A 10 -18.42 -6.18 -11.79
C SER A 10 -19.40 -5.65 -10.75
N ASP A 11 -20.58 -5.28 -11.22
CA ASP A 11 -21.72 -4.91 -10.38
C ASP A 11 -22.49 -6.14 -9.85
N ASP A 12 -22.31 -7.31 -10.47
CA ASP A 12 -22.90 -8.57 -10.04
C ASP A 12 -22.17 -9.11 -8.79
N PRO A 13 -22.86 -9.22 -7.62
CA PRO A 13 -22.28 -9.78 -6.40
C PRO A 13 -21.71 -11.20 -6.58
N ALA A 14 -22.31 -12.03 -7.44
CA ALA A 14 -21.85 -13.40 -7.66
C ALA A 14 -20.46 -13.44 -8.32
N VAL A 15 -20.11 -12.41 -9.10
CA VAL A 15 -18.79 -12.25 -9.70
C VAL A 15 -17.87 -11.45 -8.78
N ARG A 16 -18.37 -10.34 -8.25
CA ARG A 16 -17.62 -9.40 -7.42
C ARG A 16 -17.17 -10.02 -6.11
N ASP A 17 -17.96 -10.87 -5.47
CA ASP A 17 -17.66 -11.37 -4.13
C ASP A 17 -16.88 -12.70 -4.15
N ARG A 18 -16.39 -13.10 -5.34
CA ARG A 18 -15.46 -14.23 -5.48
C ARG A 18 -14.14 -13.93 -4.77
N SER A 19 -13.58 -14.96 -4.13
CA SER A 19 -12.30 -14.86 -3.45
C SER A 19 -11.15 -14.66 -4.44
N LEU A 20 -10.12 -13.93 -4.01
CA LEU A 20 -8.90 -13.75 -4.78
C LEU A 20 -8.24 -15.10 -5.08
N ASP A 21 -8.18 -16.00 -4.10
CA ASP A 21 -7.64 -17.36 -4.25
C ASP A 21 -8.27 -18.11 -5.43
N ALA A 22 -9.60 -18.08 -5.53
CA ALA A 22 -10.31 -18.73 -6.63
C ALA A 22 -10.04 -18.06 -7.99
N ALA A 23 -9.77 -16.75 -8.01
CA ALA A 23 -9.50 -16.01 -9.23
C ALA A 23 -8.08 -16.24 -9.78
N VAL A 24 -7.09 -16.42 -8.89
CA VAL A 24 -5.69 -16.66 -9.27
C VAL A 24 -5.33 -18.14 -9.40
N ARG A 25 -6.22 -19.04 -8.97
CA ARG A 25 -6.02 -20.49 -9.06
C ARG A 25 -5.73 -20.93 -10.50
N GLY A 26 -4.69 -21.76 -10.64
CA GLY A 26 -4.27 -22.32 -11.93
C GLY A 26 -3.54 -21.34 -12.85
N LEU A 27 -3.28 -20.10 -12.41
CA LEU A 27 -2.37 -19.20 -13.11
C LEU A 27 -0.92 -19.62 -12.85
N SER A 28 -0.12 -19.60 -13.91
CA SER A 28 1.33 -19.69 -13.82
C SER A 28 1.93 -18.39 -13.23
N GLY A 29 3.17 -18.46 -12.75
CA GLY A 29 3.91 -17.27 -12.28
C GLY A 29 3.93 -16.09 -13.27
N PRO A 30 4.24 -16.31 -14.56
CA PRO A 30 4.21 -15.26 -15.59
C PRO A 30 2.81 -14.64 -15.78
N GLU A 31 1.75 -15.47 -15.83
CA GLU A 31 0.38 -14.97 -15.99
C GLU A 31 -0.06 -14.14 -14.78
N LEU A 32 0.29 -14.57 -13.56
CA LEU A 32 -0.03 -13.84 -12.35
C LEU A 32 0.71 -12.49 -12.27
N LEU A 33 1.97 -12.45 -12.70
CA LEU A 33 2.75 -11.21 -12.78
C LEU A 33 2.18 -10.25 -13.84
N ASP A 34 1.68 -10.77 -14.95
CA ASP A 34 1.01 -9.99 -15.98
C ASP A 34 -0.33 -9.41 -15.49
N GLU A 35 -1.11 -10.20 -14.75
CA GLU A 35 -2.31 -9.71 -14.05
C GLU A 35 -1.97 -8.60 -13.03
N CYS A 36 -0.89 -8.74 -12.24
CA CYS A 36 -0.41 -7.70 -11.34
C CYS A 36 -0.03 -6.41 -12.09
N ARG A 37 0.67 -6.51 -13.23
CA ARG A 37 1.07 -5.33 -14.02
C ARG A 37 -0.14 -4.55 -14.51
N ARG A 38 -1.14 -5.25 -15.06
CA ARG A 38 -2.39 -4.63 -15.51
C ARG A 38 -3.13 -3.98 -14.33
N LEU A 39 -3.19 -4.66 -13.20
CA LEU A 39 -3.87 -4.16 -12.00
C LEU A 39 -3.18 -2.95 -11.39
N ASP A 40 -1.85 -2.91 -11.41
CA ASP A 40 -1.09 -1.73 -10.99
C ASP A 40 -1.38 -0.52 -11.88
N GLN A 41 -1.46 -0.72 -13.21
CA GLN A 41 -1.86 0.36 -14.12
C GLN A 41 -3.30 0.82 -13.83
N PHE A 42 -4.24 -0.10 -13.73
CA PHE A 42 -5.65 0.21 -13.50
C PHE A 42 -5.86 1.06 -12.23
N ARG A 43 -5.21 0.72 -11.11
CA ARG A 43 -5.39 1.46 -9.85
C ARG A 43 -4.90 2.92 -9.93
N ARG A 44 -3.99 3.26 -10.84
CA ARG A 44 -3.44 4.62 -10.99
C ARG A 44 -4.49 5.55 -11.59
N ASP A 45 -5.26 5.02 -12.55
CA ASP A 45 -6.23 5.78 -13.32
C ASP A 45 -7.67 5.62 -12.80
N CYS A 46 -7.90 4.68 -11.87
CA CYS A 46 -9.23 4.38 -11.33
C CYS A 46 -9.76 5.51 -10.42
N PRO A 47 -10.88 6.18 -10.79
CA PRO A 47 -11.50 7.21 -9.94
C PRO A 47 -12.31 6.61 -8.79
N ASN A 48 -12.78 5.36 -8.94
CA ASN A 48 -13.58 4.68 -7.93
C ASN A 48 -12.69 4.22 -6.77
N LEU A 49 -12.92 4.80 -5.59
CA LEU A 49 -12.12 4.51 -4.40
C LEU A 49 -12.15 3.03 -4.01
N TYR A 50 -13.33 2.39 -4.03
CA TYR A 50 -13.49 1.00 -3.64
C TYR A 50 -12.66 0.09 -4.56
N GLN A 51 -12.81 0.27 -5.88
CA GLN A 51 -12.07 -0.50 -6.86
C GLN A 51 -10.55 -0.27 -6.74
N ARG A 52 -10.11 0.98 -6.53
CA ARG A 52 -8.70 1.31 -6.33
C ARG A 52 -8.11 0.67 -5.08
N VAL A 53 -8.79 0.78 -3.94
CA VAL A 53 -8.32 0.19 -2.67
C VAL A 53 -8.33 -1.34 -2.74
N ARG A 54 -9.38 -1.92 -3.35
CA ARG A 54 -9.47 -3.36 -3.58
C ARG A 54 -8.33 -3.86 -4.46
N SER A 55 -7.98 -3.12 -5.51
CA SER A 55 -6.83 -3.40 -6.37
C SER A 55 -5.52 -3.42 -5.58
N LEU A 56 -5.30 -2.44 -4.70
CA LEU A 56 -4.10 -2.37 -3.85
C LEU A 56 -4.00 -3.57 -2.90
N PHE A 57 -5.11 -3.98 -2.27
CA PHE A 57 -5.11 -5.16 -1.40
C PHE A 57 -4.92 -6.47 -2.16
N PHE A 58 -5.40 -6.56 -3.39
CA PHE A 58 -5.13 -7.72 -4.26
C PHE A 58 -3.65 -7.78 -4.63
N LEU A 59 -3.05 -6.67 -5.05
CA LEU A 59 -1.62 -6.59 -5.33
C LEU A 59 -0.80 -7.00 -4.09
N TYR A 60 -1.14 -6.47 -2.91
CA TYR A 60 -0.54 -6.88 -1.65
C TYR A 60 -0.64 -8.39 -1.43
N ALA A 61 -1.85 -8.97 -1.50
CA ALA A 61 -2.07 -10.38 -1.22
C ALA A 61 -1.37 -11.29 -2.23
N ILE A 62 -1.36 -10.92 -3.51
CA ILE A 62 -0.64 -11.65 -4.55
C ILE A 62 0.86 -11.67 -4.26
N HIS A 63 1.45 -10.50 -4.00
CA HIS A 63 2.88 -10.39 -3.72
C HIS A 63 3.29 -11.05 -2.40
N ARG A 64 2.41 -11.06 -1.39
CA ARG A 64 2.71 -11.58 -0.06
C ARG A 64 2.50 -13.08 0.09
N PHE A 65 1.51 -13.64 -0.61
CA PHE A 65 1.03 -15.01 -0.39
C PHE A 65 1.05 -15.85 -1.65
N HIS A 66 0.52 -15.36 -2.78
CA HIS A 66 0.33 -16.19 -3.97
C HIS A 66 1.61 -16.37 -4.81
N LEU A 67 2.40 -15.31 -5.02
CA LEU A 67 3.66 -15.41 -5.76
C LEU A 67 4.71 -16.27 -5.01
N PRO A 68 4.93 -16.09 -3.68
CA PRO A 68 5.80 -16.99 -2.94
C PRO A 68 5.32 -18.45 -2.93
N ALA A 69 4.00 -18.69 -2.85
CA ALA A 69 3.46 -20.05 -2.86
C ALA A 69 3.59 -20.76 -4.22
N LEU A 70 3.52 -20.02 -5.33
CA LEU A 70 3.79 -20.58 -6.66
C LEU A 70 5.27 -20.92 -6.84
N GLY A 71 6.17 -20.11 -6.25
CA GLY A 71 7.60 -20.34 -6.27
C GLY A 71 8.20 -20.34 -7.68
N GLN A 72 7.59 -19.67 -8.66
CA GLN A 72 8.03 -19.68 -10.07
C GLN A 72 8.32 -18.28 -10.63
N THR A 73 9.42 -18.15 -11.38
CA THR A 73 9.81 -16.96 -12.14
C THR A 73 9.01 -16.82 -13.44
N PRO A 74 9.13 -15.70 -14.18
CA PRO A 74 8.54 -15.55 -15.51
C PRO A 74 9.01 -16.61 -16.54
N THR A 75 10.07 -17.36 -16.27
CA THR A 75 10.58 -18.44 -17.12
C THR A 75 10.19 -19.83 -16.61
N GLY A 76 9.38 -19.92 -15.54
CA GLY A 76 8.98 -21.19 -14.92
C GLY A 76 10.02 -21.81 -13.99
N ALA A 77 11.18 -21.16 -13.78
CA ALA A 77 12.20 -21.60 -12.84
C ALA A 77 11.82 -21.25 -11.39
N ALA A 78 12.47 -21.85 -10.39
CA ALA A 78 12.19 -21.53 -8.99
C ALA A 78 12.43 -20.04 -8.66
N LEU A 79 11.53 -19.40 -7.91
CA LEU A 79 11.68 -18.00 -7.51
C LEU A 79 12.85 -17.89 -6.53
N PRO A 80 13.88 -17.07 -6.81
CA PRO A 80 14.99 -16.92 -5.90
C PRO A 80 14.54 -16.29 -4.57
N GLU A 81 14.93 -16.91 -3.46
CA GLU A 81 14.61 -16.42 -2.12
C GLU A 81 15.27 -15.06 -1.86
N SER A 82 16.53 -14.93 -2.31
CA SER A 82 17.33 -13.72 -2.21
C SER A 82 17.25 -12.88 -3.49
N GLY A 83 17.13 -11.57 -3.32
CA GLY A 83 17.13 -10.61 -4.42
C GLY A 83 17.50 -9.22 -3.92
N LYS A 84 17.94 -8.35 -4.83
CA LYS A 84 18.33 -6.99 -4.50
C LYS A 84 17.10 -6.12 -4.29
N ILE A 85 16.93 -5.58 -3.09
CA ILE A 85 15.99 -4.47 -2.85
C ILE A 85 16.75 -3.16 -3.12
N PRO A 86 16.34 -2.33 -4.09
CA PRO A 86 17.02 -1.08 -4.38
C PRO A 86 16.92 -0.12 -3.20
N PHE A 87 18.06 0.41 -2.75
CA PHE A 87 18.16 1.29 -1.58
C PHE A 87 17.25 2.51 -1.70
N SER A 88 17.22 3.17 -2.86
CA SER A 88 16.35 4.32 -3.12
C SER A 88 14.85 3.99 -2.97
N GLY A 89 14.44 2.79 -3.37
CA GLY A 89 13.06 2.32 -3.20
C GLY A 89 12.72 2.13 -1.72
N TYR A 90 13.67 1.63 -0.93
CA TYR A 90 13.52 1.51 0.51
C TYR A 90 13.46 2.88 1.21
N GLU A 91 14.29 3.85 0.78
CA GLU A 91 14.21 5.23 1.27
C GLU A 91 12.85 5.87 0.96
N HIS A 92 12.30 5.66 -0.24
CA HIS A 92 10.95 6.12 -0.59
C HIS A 92 9.90 5.50 0.34
N LEU A 93 10.00 4.21 0.64
CA LEU A 93 9.10 3.52 1.55
C LEU A 93 9.13 4.15 2.96
N LEU A 94 10.31 4.37 3.52
CA LEU A 94 10.49 4.98 4.85
C LEU A 94 9.94 6.41 4.91
N ASN A 95 10.14 7.17 3.85
CA ASN A 95 9.64 8.54 3.70
C ASN A 95 8.15 8.61 3.32
N ARG A 96 7.42 7.49 3.36
CA ARG A 96 5.99 7.37 3.00
C ARG A 96 5.67 7.80 1.56
N ARG A 97 6.67 7.76 0.68
CA ARG A 97 6.57 7.99 -0.78
C ARG A 97 6.28 6.66 -1.47
N PHE A 98 5.12 6.07 -1.13
CA PHE A 98 4.78 4.71 -1.55
C PHE A 98 4.66 4.52 -3.07
N PRO A 99 4.07 5.44 -3.85
CA PRO A 99 4.05 5.32 -5.31
C PRO A 99 5.44 5.21 -5.92
N GLU A 100 6.38 6.07 -5.50
CA GLU A 100 7.76 6.06 -6.01
C GLU A 100 8.54 4.82 -5.56
N ALA A 101 8.28 4.32 -4.36
CA ALA A 101 8.83 3.04 -3.89
C ALA A 101 8.36 1.89 -4.79
N ILE A 102 7.06 1.81 -5.09
CA ILE A 102 6.48 0.80 -5.99
C ILE A 102 7.11 0.89 -7.38
N ASP A 103 7.21 2.09 -7.95
CA ASP A 103 7.81 2.30 -9.27
C ASP A 103 9.26 1.82 -9.31
N THR A 104 10.03 2.11 -8.25
CA THR A 104 11.42 1.68 -8.12
C THR A 104 11.53 0.15 -8.03
N PHE A 105 10.67 -0.50 -7.22
CA PHE A 105 10.68 -1.96 -7.08
C PHE A 105 10.22 -2.67 -8.36
N LEU A 106 9.19 -2.15 -9.04
CA LEU A 106 8.74 -2.69 -10.32
C LEU A 106 9.80 -2.53 -11.42
N ALA A 107 10.51 -1.40 -11.46
CA ALA A 107 11.62 -1.20 -12.39
C ALA A 107 12.77 -2.19 -12.15
N GLU A 108 13.09 -2.47 -10.89
CA GLU A 108 14.10 -3.48 -10.54
C GLU A 108 13.64 -4.89 -10.91
N GLN A 109 12.37 -5.21 -10.64
CA GLN A 109 11.76 -6.49 -11.01
C GLN A 109 11.77 -6.72 -12.53
N GLN A 110 11.60 -5.67 -13.34
CA GLN A 110 11.71 -5.76 -14.80
C GLN A 110 13.15 -6.02 -15.27
N LYS A 111 14.15 -5.49 -14.56
CA LYS A 111 15.57 -5.64 -14.92
C LYS A 111 16.16 -6.99 -14.50
N GLN A 112 15.91 -7.41 -13.26
CA GLN A 112 16.55 -8.59 -12.66
C GLN A 112 15.63 -9.81 -12.57
N GLY A 113 14.34 -9.63 -12.89
CA GLY A 113 13.32 -10.64 -12.65
C GLY A 113 12.72 -10.57 -11.25
N SER A 114 11.78 -11.46 -10.98
CA SER A 114 11.05 -11.52 -9.71
C SER A 114 11.81 -12.34 -8.67
N SER A 115 11.82 -11.88 -7.42
CA SER A 115 12.40 -12.58 -6.26
C SER A 115 11.45 -12.47 -5.07
N ILE A 116 11.60 -13.35 -4.07
CA ILE A 116 10.79 -13.30 -2.83
C ILE A 116 11.03 -11.98 -2.09
N ALA A 117 12.29 -11.51 -2.05
CA ALA A 117 12.66 -10.24 -1.43
C ALA A 117 11.95 -9.03 -2.09
N LEU A 118 11.99 -8.93 -3.43
CA LEU A 118 11.30 -7.85 -4.15
C LEU A 118 9.78 -7.95 -4.00
N SER A 119 9.22 -9.17 -4.06
CA SER A 119 7.79 -9.38 -3.85
C SER A 119 7.35 -8.94 -2.45
N SER A 120 8.17 -9.19 -1.44
CA SER A 120 7.91 -8.73 -0.07
C SER A 120 7.95 -7.20 0.04
N ALA A 121 8.91 -6.54 -0.62
CA ALA A 121 8.99 -5.09 -0.65
C ALA A 121 7.78 -4.45 -1.36
N LEU A 122 7.36 -5.02 -2.50
CA LEU A 122 6.15 -4.61 -3.23
C LEU A 122 4.90 -4.81 -2.37
N ALA A 123 4.77 -5.95 -1.69
CA ALA A 123 3.65 -6.22 -0.81
C ALA A 123 3.53 -5.14 0.28
N GLU A 124 4.61 -4.83 0.99
CA GLU A 124 4.60 -3.79 2.02
C GLU A 124 4.24 -2.42 1.44
N ALA A 125 4.80 -2.05 0.29
CA ALA A 125 4.51 -0.76 -0.34
C ALA A 125 3.03 -0.64 -0.77
N TYR A 126 2.46 -1.68 -1.37
CA TYR A 126 1.04 -1.71 -1.74
C TYR A 126 0.12 -1.65 -0.51
N HIS A 127 0.45 -2.40 0.53
CA HIS A 127 -0.30 -2.42 1.78
C HIS A 127 -0.36 -1.02 2.42
N ARG A 128 0.80 -0.37 2.52
CA ARG A 128 0.91 1.00 3.06
C ARG A 128 0.16 2.01 2.21
N LEU A 129 0.25 1.90 0.87
CA LEU A 129 -0.48 2.77 -0.04
C LEU A 129 -2.01 2.57 0.07
N ALA A 130 -2.49 1.33 0.30
CA ALA A 130 -3.91 1.05 0.52
C ALA A 130 -4.44 1.79 1.76
N PHE A 131 -3.72 1.68 2.88
CA PHE A 131 -4.10 2.37 4.12
C PHE A 131 -3.99 3.88 4.01
N GLN A 132 -2.93 4.39 3.37
CA GLN A 132 -2.80 5.82 3.12
C GLN A 132 -3.97 6.35 2.28
N THR A 133 -4.38 5.61 1.23
CA THR A 133 -5.51 5.96 0.38
C THR A 133 -6.83 6.01 1.16
N LEU A 134 -7.07 5.04 2.04
CA LEU A 134 -8.23 5.04 2.94
C LEU A 134 -8.20 6.20 3.94
N ALA A 135 -7.05 6.44 4.57
CA ALA A 135 -6.87 7.53 5.51
C ALA A 135 -7.11 8.90 4.84
N ASP A 136 -6.64 9.08 3.61
CA ASP A 136 -6.87 10.30 2.84
C ASP A 136 -8.34 10.48 2.47
N GLN A 137 -9.06 9.40 2.16
CA GLN A 137 -10.51 9.50 1.98
C GLN A 137 -11.20 9.92 3.27
N VAL A 138 -10.87 9.31 4.41
CA VAL A 138 -11.46 9.66 5.70
C VAL A 138 -11.19 11.13 6.02
N ARG A 139 -9.95 11.61 5.85
CA ARG A 139 -9.59 13.02 6.03
C ARG A 139 -10.43 13.94 5.13
N ARG A 140 -10.60 13.60 3.85
CA ARG A 140 -11.43 14.39 2.91
C ARG A 140 -12.89 14.41 3.38
N SER A 141 -13.45 13.25 3.71
CA SER A 141 -14.83 13.14 4.18
C SER A 141 -15.07 13.99 5.43
N VAL A 142 -14.21 13.85 6.45
CA VAL A 142 -14.32 14.63 7.68
C VAL A 142 -14.18 16.13 7.43
N ARG A 143 -13.24 16.57 6.56
CA ARG A 143 -13.04 18.00 6.23
C ARG A 143 -14.22 18.65 5.50
N THR A 144 -14.93 17.90 4.66
CA THR A 144 -16.04 18.45 3.86
C THR A 144 -17.33 18.67 4.65
N VAL A 145 -17.48 18.02 5.81
CA VAL A 145 -18.63 18.22 6.70
C VAL A 145 -18.51 19.56 7.42
N ARG A 146 -19.51 20.44 7.24
CA ARG A 146 -19.53 21.79 7.83
C ARG A 146 -19.31 21.77 9.35
N GLY A 147 -19.91 20.81 10.05
CA GLY A 147 -19.78 20.63 11.51
C GLY A 147 -18.39 20.21 11.98
N ASN A 148 -17.50 19.78 11.08
CA ASN A 148 -16.15 19.31 11.41
C ASN A 148 -15.06 20.33 11.05
N GLN A 149 -15.43 21.48 10.46
CA GLN A 149 -14.45 22.49 10.05
C GLN A 149 -13.63 23.04 11.21
N TRP A 150 -14.18 23.04 12.44
CA TRP A 150 -13.47 23.48 13.64
C TRP A 150 -12.19 22.67 13.91
N MET A 151 -12.17 21.38 13.58
CA MET A 151 -11.00 20.50 13.79
C MET A 151 -9.80 20.84 12.90
N PHE A 152 -10.03 21.59 11.82
CA PHE A 152 -9.00 21.90 10.80
C PHE A 152 -8.72 23.39 10.67
N ARG A 153 -9.40 24.23 11.45
CA ARG A 153 -9.01 25.61 11.64
C ARG A 153 -7.93 25.61 12.71
N THR A 154 -6.67 25.61 12.29
CA THR A 154 -5.61 26.10 13.18
C THR A 154 -5.89 27.59 13.37
N GLY A 155 -6.54 27.94 14.48
CA GLY A 155 -6.79 29.33 14.85
C GLY A 155 -5.49 30.08 15.17
N HIS A 156 -5.61 31.25 15.77
CA HIS A 156 -4.46 31.92 16.37
C HIS A 156 -3.81 30.97 17.40
N PRO A 157 -2.47 30.93 17.57
CA PRO A 157 -1.84 30.07 18.58
C PRO A 157 -2.39 30.22 20.00
N ALA A 158 -3.01 31.36 20.31
CA ALA A 158 -3.71 31.63 21.57
C ALA A 158 -5.08 30.93 21.70
N ASP A 159 -5.67 30.46 20.59
CA ASP A 159 -6.92 29.69 20.56
C ASP A 159 -6.69 28.22 20.90
N LEU A 160 -5.43 27.77 20.86
CA LEU A 160 -5.05 26.47 21.41
C LEU A 160 -5.10 26.59 22.94
N PRO A 161 -5.76 25.67 23.66
CA PRO A 161 -5.66 25.60 25.11
C PRO A 161 -4.26 25.11 25.48
N LEU A 162 -3.27 26.00 25.39
CA LEU A 162 -1.89 25.79 25.83
C LEU A 162 -1.86 25.84 27.35
N ARG A 163 -2.40 24.79 27.99
CA ARG A 163 -2.24 24.56 29.42
C ARG A 163 -1.08 23.60 29.60
N LEU A 164 0.03 24.12 30.10
CA LEU A 164 1.09 23.27 30.63
C LEU A 164 0.56 22.65 31.93
N ARG A 165 0.68 21.33 32.06
CA ARG A 165 0.46 20.65 33.33
C ARG A 165 1.43 21.24 34.35
N SER A 166 0.92 21.64 35.52
CA SER A 166 1.72 22.26 36.60
C SER A 166 2.94 21.44 37.01
N GLU A 167 2.84 20.13 36.87
CA GLU A 167 3.87 19.14 37.16
C GLU A 167 5.08 19.27 36.20
N LEU A 168 4.87 19.76 34.97
CA LEU A 168 5.94 20.00 33.99
C LEU A 168 6.66 21.33 34.20
N LEU A 169 6.13 22.21 35.07
CA LEU A 169 6.76 23.48 35.46
C LEU A 169 7.66 23.31 36.68
N GLN A 170 7.63 22.14 37.32
CA GLN A 170 8.52 21.83 38.43
C GLN A 170 9.89 21.47 37.86
N ALA A 171 10.90 22.30 38.16
CA ALA A 171 12.28 21.96 37.88
C ALA A 171 12.65 20.71 38.67
N ASP A 172 13.08 19.66 37.97
CA ASP A 172 13.66 18.49 38.61
C ASP A 172 14.99 18.92 39.26
N ARG A 173 15.01 18.94 40.60
CA ARG A 173 16.19 19.35 41.37
C ARG A 173 17.31 18.31 41.28
N ASP A 174 17.03 17.09 40.81
CA ASP A 174 18.01 16.02 40.68
C ASP A 174 18.53 15.82 39.24
N ALA A 175 17.92 16.47 38.23
CA ALA A 175 18.35 16.37 36.84
C ALA A 175 19.67 17.11 36.51
N MET A 176 20.25 17.87 37.45
CA MET A 176 21.56 18.53 37.33
C MET A 176 22.57 18.01 38.38
N ARG A 177 22.66 16.70 38.56
CA ARG A 177 23.83 16.08 39.20
C ARG A 177 24.63 15.30 38.16
N TYR A 178 25.50 16.03 37.45
CA TYR A 178 26.68 15.47 36.79
C TYR A 178 27.84 15.45 37.79
#